data_AF-A0A509KW18-F1
#
_entry.id   AF-A0A509KW18-F1
#
_cell.length_a   1.000
_cell.length_b   1.000
_cell.length_c   1.000
_cell.angle_alpha   90.00
_cell.angle_beta   90.00
_cell.angle_gamma   90.00
#
_symmetry.space_group_name_H-M   'P 1'
#
loop_
_entity.id
_entity.type
_entity.pdbx_description
1 polymer ?
#
loop_
_entity_poly.entity_id
_entity_poly.type
_entity_poly.pdbx_seq_one_letter_code
_entity_poly.pdbx_strand_id
1 'polypeptide(L)'
;MYDFLLTPEEQELKKEVRQFVREEISSDFLRKMDNDDITYPREFVEKLAAKGLRGIRFPKKYGGREMSWVADVTATEEIGCLGMALGCAFVMPSIVGEALNMFGTEEQKQKYLKPYIEGKLVAAEALTEPRGGSDF
;
A
#
# COMPACT_ATOMS: atom_id res chain seq x y z
N MET A 1 14.23 -9.59 -2.07
CA MET A 1 15.28 -8.86 -1.35
C MET A 1 15.92 -9.83 -0.39
N TYR A 2 17.24 -9.99 -0.49
CA TYR A 2 17.95 -10.93 0.35
C TYR A 2 18.04 -10.42 1.78
N ASP A 3 17.89 -11.31 2.77
CA ASP A 3 17.81 -10.92 4.17
C ASP A 3 19.08 -10.21 4.67
N PHE A 4 20.25 -10.53 4.11
CA PHE A 4 21.52 -9.85 4.45
C PHE A 4 21.58 -8.37 4.01
N LEU A 5 20.67 -7.94 3.13
CA LEU A 5 20.53 -6.53 2.72
C LEU A 5 19.55 -5.76 3.61
N LEU A 6 18.89 -6.43 4.56
CA LEU A 6 17.83 -5.87 5.39
C LEU A 6 18.30 -5.68 6.83
N THR A 7 17.89 -4.57 7.44
CA THR A 7 17.99 -4.40 8.89
C THR A 7 17.11 -5.42 9.61
N PRO A 8 17.36 -5.71 10.90
CA PRO A 8 16.50 -6.61 11.68
C PRO A 8 15.02 -6.19 11.67
N GLU A 9 14.74 -4.88 11.72
CA GLU A 9 13.38 -4.36 11.69
C GLU A 9 12.69 -4.60 10.33
N GLU A 10 13.41 -4.44 9.22
CA GLU A 10 12.91 -4.73 7.88
C GLU A 10 12.72 -6.24 7.65
N GLN A 11 13.57 -7.10 8.24
CA GLN A 11 13.39 -8.55 8.22
C GLN A 11 12.13 -8.98 8.97
N GLU A 12 11.84 -8.36 10.12
CA GLU A 12 10.59 -8.62 10.86
C GLU A 12 9.37 -8.14 10.08
N LEU A 13 9.42 -6.95 9.46
CA LEU A 13 8.36 -6.48 8.56
C LEU A 13 8.14 -7.46 7.41
N LYS A 14 9.21 -7.95 6.78
CA LYS A 14 9.12 -8.94 5.70
C LYS A 14 8.38 -10.21 6.15
N LYS A 15 8.70 -10.73 7.34
CA LYS A 15 8.02 -11.89 7.93
C LYS A 15 6.54 -11.59 8.19
N GLU A 16 6.25 -10.44 8.76
CA GLU A 16 4.89 -9.96 9.05
C GLU A 16 4.04 -9.88 7.77
N VAL A 17 4.55 -9.24 6.71
CA VAL A 17 3.85 -9.10 5.43
C VAL A 17 3.69 -10.46 4.73
N ARG A 18 4.70 -11.32 4.80
CA ARG A 18 4.60 -12.69 4.27
C ARG A 18 3.51 -13.49 4.97
N GLN A 19 3.41 -13.36 6.29
CA GLN A 19 2.36 -14.02 7.06
C GLN A 19 0.98 -13.47 6.67
N PHE A 20 0.85 -12.14 6.59
CA PHE A 20 -0.37 -11.49 6.12
C PHE A 20 -0.84 -12.04 4.77
N VAL A 21 0.04 -12.07 3.79
CA VAL A 21 -0.24 -12.59 2.44
C VAL A 21 -0.74 -14.03 2.47
N ARG A 22 -0.13 -14.88 3.30
CA ARG A 22 -0.48 -16.31 3.38
C ARG A 22 -1.76 -16.60 4.14
N GLU A 23 -2.03 -15.85 5.19
CA GLU A 23 -3.10 -16.17 6.15
C GLU A 23 -4.38 -15.36 5.89
N GLU A 24 -4.25 -14.14 5.38
CA GLU A 24 -5.38 -13.21 5.29
C GLU A 24 -6.00 -13.16 3.90
N ILE A 25 -5.24 -13.54 2.87
CA ILE A 25 -5.66 -13.47 1.47
C ILE A 25 -5.83 -14.89 0.92
N SER A 26 -7.09 -15.29 0.75
CA SER A 26 -7.41 -16.61 0.25
C SER A 26 -7.27 -16.71 -1.26
N SER A 27 -6.96 -17.91 -1.76
CA SER A 27 -6.94 -18.16 -3.21
C SER A 27 -8.30 -17.93 -3.89
N ASP A 28 -9.41 -18.09 -3.15
CA ASP A 28 -10.75 -17.81 -3.68
C ASP A 28 -11.01 -16.31 -3.83
N PHE A 29 -10.46 -15.47 -2.96
CA PHE A 29 -10.51 -14.02 -3.12
C PHE A 29 -9.81 -13.60 -4.42
N LEU A 30 -8.63 -14.16 -4.69
CA LEU A 30 -7.89 -13.90 -5.93
C LEU A 30 -8.69 -14.34 -7.17
N ARG A 31 -9.26 -15.56 -7.15
CA ARG A 31 -10.10 -16.05 -8.27
C ARG A 31 -11.32 -15.16 -8.52
N LYS A 32 -11.96 -14.65 -7.47
CA LYS A 32 -13.08 -13.71 -7.59
C LYS A 32 -12.66 -12.37 -8.20
N MET A 33 -11.45 -11.90 -7.93
CA MET A 33 -10.91 -10.73 -8.61
C MET A 33 -10.64 -11.00 -10.09
N ASP A 34 -10.01 -12.14 -10.41
CA ASP A 34 -9.71 -12.52 -11.79
C ASP A 34 -10.98 -12.74 -12.64
N ASN A 35 -12.08 -13.15 -12.01
CA ASN A 35 -13.40 -13.33 -12.64
C ASN A 35 -14.27 -12.06 -12.64
N ASP A 36 -13.75 -10.92 -12.19
CA ASP A 36 -14.49 -9.65 -12.03
C ASP A 36 -15.69 -9.69 -11.05
N ASP A 37 -15.84 -10.75 -10.25
CA ASP A 37 -16.80 -10.79 -9.13
C ASP A 37 -16.45 -9.75 -8.05
N ILE A 38 -15.16 -9.41 -7.95
CA ILE A 38 -14.63 -8.32 -7.11
C ILE A 38 -13.83 -7.37 -8.01
N THR A 39 -14.43 -6.22 -8.33
CA THR A 39 -13.81 -5.19 -9.19
C THR A 39 -12.85 -4.27 -8.45
N TYR A 40 -13.00 -4.10 -7.13
CA TYR A 40 -12.04 -3.37 -6.30
C TYR A 40 -11.78 -4.09 -4.97
N PRO A 41 -10.52 -4.30 -4.57
CA PRO A 41 -10.16 -5.10 -3.41
C PRO A 41 -10.27 -4.31 -2.09
N ARG A 42 -11.47 -3.83 -1.77
CA ARG A 42 -11.72 -3.04 -0.53
C ARG A 42 -11.34 -3.81 0.73
N GLU A 43 -11.71 -5.09 0.81
CA GLU A 43 -11.38 -5.96 1.95
C GLU A 43 -9.87 -6.06 2.18
N PHE A 44 -9.07 -6.18 1.11
CA PHE A 44 -7.61 -6.20 1.19
C PHE A 44 -7.06 -4.88 1.75
N VAL A 45 -7.56 -3.74 1.25
CA VAL A 45 -7.16 -2.41 1.72
C VAL A 45 -7.45 -2.22 3.22
N GLU A 46 -8.63 -2.64 3.67
CA GLU A 46 -9.05 -2.52 5.06
C GLU A 46 -8.23 -3.45 5.97
N LYS A 47 -7.94 -4.68 5.53
CA LYS A 47 -7.06 -5.61 6.25
C LYS A 47 -5.63 -5.09 6.39
N LEU A 48 -5.07 -4.48 5.32
CA LEU A 48 -3.75 -3.84 5.38
C LEU A 48 -3.73 -2.67 6.37
N ALA A 49 -4.75 -1.81 6.35
CA ALA A 49 -4.86 -0.68 7.26
C ALA A 49 -5.00 -1.14 8.72
N ALA A 50 -5.79 -2.18 8.99
CA ALA A 50 -5.95 -2.75 10.32
C ALA A 50 -4.64 -3.29 10.92
N LYS A 51 -3.71 -3.74 10.07
CA LYS A 51 -2.36 -4.18 10.48
C LYS A 51 -1.30 -3.08 10.39
N GLY A 52 -1.67 -1.85 10.03
CA GLY A 52 -0.71 -0.76 9.85
C GLY A 52 0.25 -0.95 8.66
N LEU A 53 -0.04 -1.88 7.76
CA LEU A 53 0.78 -2.18 6.57
C LEU A 53 0.54 -1.22 5.40
N ARG A 54 -0.53 -0.41 5.47
CA ARG A 54 -0.84 0.60 4.45
C ARG A 54 0.01 1.88 4.60
N GLY A 55 0.55 2.11 5.80
CA GLY A 55 1.21 3.34 6.20
C GLY A 55 2.71 3.20 6.48
N ILE A 56 3.40 2.20 5.92
CA ILE A 56 4.75 1.77 6.34
C ILE A 56 5.73 2.94 6.48
N ARG A 57 5.80 3.83 5.49
CA ARG A 57 6.74 4.96 5.50
C ARG A 57 6.17 6.25 6.10
N PHE A 58 4.88 6.29 6.38
CA PHE A 58 4.22 7.54 6.77
C PHE A 58 4.45 7.86 8.25
N PRO A 59 4.40 9.15 8.64
CA PRO A 59 4.50 9.58 10.03
C PRO A 59 3.50 8.89 10.96
N LYS A 60 3.95 8.54 12.18
CA LYS A 60 3.09 7.90 13.19
C LYS A 60 1.89 8.76 13.56
N LYS A 61 2.03 10.10 13.51
CA LYS A 61 0.92 11.04 13.76
C LYS A 61 -0.26 10.90 12.77
N TYR A 62 -0.05 10.27 11.62
CA TYR A 62 -1.09 9.96 10.64
C TYR A 62 -1.46 8.46 10.60
N GLY A 63 -0.96 7.67 11.55
CA GLY A 63 -1.20 6.22 11.62
C GLY A 63 -0.21 5.37 10.82
N GLY A 64 0.91 5.95 10.36
CA GLY A 64 1.97 5.20 9.69
C GLY A 64 3.01 4.59 10.65
N ARG A 65 4.04 3.96 10.10
CA ARG A 65 5.11 3.28 10.87
C ARG A 65 6.46 4.00 10.89
N GLU A 66 6.62 5.09 10.12
CA GLU A 66 7.88 5.84 9.99
C GLU A 66 9.09 5.01 9.55
N MET A 67 8.85 3.99 8.72
CA MET A 67 9.92 3.11 8.21
C MET A 67 10.53 3.63 6.90
N SER A 68 11.61 2.97 6.46
CA SER A 68 12.40 3.33 5.29
C SER A 68 11.71 2.97 3.96
N TRP A 69 12.26 3.47 2.85
CA TRP A 69 11.93 2.97 1.51
C TRP A 69 12.28 1.50 1.31
N VAL A 70 13.35 1.03 1.93
CA VAL A 70 13.75 -0.39 1.86
C VAL A 70 12.67 -1.27 2.52
N ALA A 71 12.09 -0.82 3.63
CA ALA A 71 10.97 -1.48 4.29
C ALA A 71 9.72 -1.60 3.39
N ASP A 72 9.33 -0.50 2.74
CA ASP A 72 8.16 -0.45 1.84
C ASP A 72 8.33 -1.31 0.59
N VAL A 73 9.52 -1.28 -0.02
CA VAL A 73 9.85 -2.13 -1.18
C VAL A 73 9.90 -3.60 -0.76
N THR A 74 10.42 -3.90 0.43
CA THR A 74 10.42 -5.27 0.98
C THR A 74 9.00 -5.79 1.18
N ALA A 75 8.10 -4.97 1.71
CA ALA A 75 6.69 -5.32 1.82
C ALA A 75 6.03 -5.50 0.44
N THR A 76 6.34 -4.61 -0.51
CA THR A 76 5.83 -4.68 -1.88
C THR A 76 6.18 -5.99 -2.57
N GLU A 77 7.40 -6.50 -2.37
CA GLU A 77 7.83 -7.79 -2.92
C GLU A 77 6.99 -8.96 -2.40
N GLU A 78 6.72 -9.01 -1.10
CA GLU A 78 5.90 -10.08 -0.51
C GLU A 78 4.44 -9.96 -0.98
N ILE A 79 3.89 -8.74 -1.10
CA ILE A 79 2.53 -8.52 -1.64
C ILE A 79 2.45 -8.89 -3.13
N GLY A 80 3.51 -8.66 -3.90
CA GLY A 80 3.54 -8.88 -5.34
C GLY A 80 3.25 -10.31 -5.77
N CYS A 81 3.43 -11.29 -4.88
CA CYS A 81 3.07 -12.69 -5.17
C CYS A 81 1.55 -12.93 -5.30
N LEU A 82 0.72 -11.98 -4.87
CA LEU A 82 -0.75 -12.03 -5.00
C LEU A 82 -1.27 -11.54 -6.36
N GLY A 83 -0.38 -11.06 -7.25
CA GLY A 83 -0.76 -10.55 -8.57
C GLY A 83 -0.82 -9.02 -8.66
N MET A 84 -0.87 -8.52 -9.90
CA MET A 84 -0.66 -7.10 -10.20
C MET A 84 -1.74 -6.19 -9.60
N ALA A 85 -3.02 -6.60 -9.62
CA ALA A 85 -4.11 -5.78 -9.10
C ALA A 85 -3.92 -5.41 -7.62
N LEU A 86 -3.55 -6.39 -6.78
CA LEU A 86 -3.28 -6.15 -5.36
C LEU A 86 -1.96 -5.42 -5.13
N GLY A 87 -0.92 -5.72 -5.93
CA GLY A 87 0.33 -4.97 -5.92
C GLY A 87 0.10 -3.48 -6.20
N CYS A 88 -0.64 -3.14 -7.26
CA CYS A 88 -1.03 -1.77 -7.58
C CYS A 88 -1.81 -1.12 -6.44
N ALA A 89 -2.83 -1.80 -5.89
CA ALA A 89 -3.60 -1.26 -4.77
C ALA A 89 -2.75 -1.02 -3.51
N PHE A 90 -1.73 -1.84 -3.28
CA PHE A 90 -0.80 -1.72 -2.15
C PHE A 90 0.14 -0.53 -2.27
N VAL A 91 0.65 -0.22 -3.47
CA VAL A 91 1.64 0.86 -3.67
C VAL A 91 1.01 2.25 -3.82
N MET A 92 -0.31 2.35 -4.01
CA MET A 92 -1.00 3.64 -4.16
C MET A 92 -0.71 4.66 -3.02
N PRO A 93 -0.52 4.27 -1.74
CA PRO A 93 -0.07 5.18 -0.71
C PRO A 93 1.29 5.81 -1.03
N SER A 94 2.26 5.01 -1.51
CA SER A 94 3.59 5.49 -1.89
C SER A 94 3.60 6.42 -3.11
N ILE A 95 2.51 6.47 -3.89
CA ILE A 95 2.33 7.40 -5.01
C ILE A 95 1.56 8.64 -4.54
N VAL A 96 0.26 8.50 -4.28
CA VAL A 96 -0.63 9.64 -4.00
C VAL A 96 -0.51 10.12 -2.56
N GLY A 97 -0.33 9.19 -1.62
CA GLY A 97 -0.14 9.51 -0.21
C GLY A 97 1.17 10.26 0.02
N GLU A 98 2.22 9.92 -0.71
CA GLU A 98 3.52 10.60 -0.64
C GLU A 98 3.40 12.06 -1.05
N ALA A 99 2.71 12.36 -2.15
CA ALA A 99 2.46 13.73 -2.59
C ALA A 99 1.71 14.54 -1.51
N LEU A 100 0.67 13.96 -0.90
CA LEU A 100 -0.05 14.59 0.22
C LEU A 100 0.85 14.80 1.44
N ASN A 101 1.69 13.82 1.78
CA ASN A 101 2.57 13.88 2.94
C ASN A 101 3.69 14.91 2.79
N MET A 102 4.26 15.02 1.59
CA MET A 102 5.35 15.93 1.29
C MET A 102 4.87 17.37 1.08
N PHE A 103 3.82 17.56 0.28
CA PHE A 103 3.43 18.89 -0.20
C PHE A 103 2.12 19.41 0.38
N GLY A 104 1.33 18.55 1.02
CA GLY A 104 0.06 18.97 1.63
C GLY A 104 0.26 19.90 2.82
N THR A 105 -0.74 20.72 3.12
CA THR A 105 -0.84 21.42 4.41
C THR A 105 -1.19 20.42 5.52
N GLU A 106 -1.04 20.82 6.78
CA GLU A 106 -1.44 19.95 7.90
C GLU A 106 -2.94 19.63 7.84
N GLU A 107 -3.79 20.60 7.47
CA GLU A 107 -5.23 20.39 7.30
C GLU A 107 -5.53 19.37 6.20
N GLN A 108 -4.80 19.42 5.08
CA GLN A 108 -4.94 18.45 3.99
C GLN A 108 -4.49 17.04 4.42
N LYS A 109 -3.41 16.93 5.21
CA LYS A 109 -2.93 15.64 5.73
C LYS A 109 -3.92 15.03 6.72
N GLN A 110 -4.47 15.83 7.63
CA GLN A 110 -5.49 15.37 8.57
C GLN A 110 -6.78 14.96 7.85
N LYS A 111 -7.19 15.71 6.83
CA LYS A 111 -8.44 15.45 6.10
C LYS A 111 -8.34 14.28 5.12
N TYR A 112 -7.20 14.09 4.46
CA TYR A 112 -7.07 13.14 3.35
C TYR A 112 -6.06 12.03 3.63
N LEU A 113 -4.84 12.37 4.06
CA LEU A 113 -3.77 11.38 4.25
C LEU A 113 -4.09 10.41 5.39
N LYS A 114 -4.50 10.92 6.56
CA LYS A 114 -4.80 10.07 7.71
C LYS A 114 -5.97 9.09 7.43
N PRO A 115 -7.15 9.52 6.94
CA PRO A 115 -8.22 8.58 6.60
C PRO A 115 -7.84 7.62 5.47
N TYR A 116 -6.93 8.02 4.58
CA TYR A 116 -6.39 7.16 3.54
C TYR A 116 -5.51 6.04 4.11
N ILE A 117 -4.58 6.36 5.03
CA ILE A 117 -3.77 5.36 5.75
C ILE A 117 -4.64 4.43 6.59
N GLU A 118 -5.70 4.97 7.21
CA GLU A 118 -6.71 4.20 7.96
C GLU A 118 -7.60 3.30 7.08
N GLY A 119 -7.42 3.30 5.75
CA GLY A 119 -8.19 2.48 4.81
C GLY A 119 -9.64 2.96 4.59
N LYS A 120 -10.05 4.09 5.20
CA LYS A 120 -11.38 4.68 5.04
C LYS A 120 -11.55 5.33 3.67
N LEU A 121 -10.45 5.87 3.14
CA LEU A 121 -10.38 6.41 1.79
C LEU A 121 -9.53 5.53 0.89
N VAL A 122 -9.77 5.68 -0.41
CA VAL A 122 -8.91 5.19 -1.48
C VAL A 122 -8.54 6.39 -2.34
N ALA A 123 -7.37 6.32 -2.98
CA ALA A 123 -6.89 7.38 -3.84
C ALA A 123 -6.65 6.84 -5.24
N ALA A 124 -6.71 7.74 -6.21
CA ALA A 124 -6.36 7.48 -7.60
C ALA A 124 -5.42 8.59 -8.06
N GLU A 125 -4.52 8.25 -8.96
CA GLU A 125 -3.67 9.20 -9.66
C GLU A 125 -4.25 9.43 -11.05
N ALA A 126 -4.51 10.70 -11.38
CA ALA A 126 -5.10 11.10 -12.65
C ALA A 126 -4.08 11.92 -13.46
N LEU A 127 -3.00 11.25 -13.87
CA LEU A 127 -2.02 11.83 -14.79
C LEU A 127 -2.49 11.60 -16.23
N THR A 128 -2.51 10.37 -16.73
CA THR A 128 -2.75 10.07 -18.16
C THR A 128 -4.02 10.70 -18.73
N GLU A 129 -3.89 11.35 -19.90
CA GLU A 129 -4.99 11.96 -20.65
C GLU A 129 -5.07 11.39 -22.09
N PRO A 130 -6.19 11.53 -22.83
CA PRO A 130 -6.31 10.98 -24.19
C PRO A 130 -5.25 11.47 -25.19
N ARG A 131 -4.63 12.62 -24.93
CA ARG A 131 -3.66 13.26 -25.83
C ARG A 131 -2.22 13.26 -25.31
N GLY A 132 -1.96 12.72 -24.12
CA GLY A 132 -0.65 12.79 -23.48
C GLY A 132 -0.49 11.80 -22.33
N GLY A 133 0.74 11.31 -22.15
CA GLY A 133 1.02 10.29 -21.14
C GLY A 133 2.50 10.16 -20.82
N SER A 134 3.32 9.84 -21.82
CA SER A 134 4.78 9.78 -21.66
C SER A 134 5.45 11.16 -21.77
N ASP A 135 4.71 12.16 -22.25
CA ASP A 135 5.13 13.55 -22.52
C ASP A 135 4.48 14.55 -21.55
N PHE A 136 4.29 14.12 -20.31
CA PHE A 136 3.76 14.96 -19.23
C PHE A 136 4.63 16.17 -18.91
#